data_AF-A0A0H3HQG1-F1
#
_entry.id   AF-A0A0H3HQG1-F1
#
_cell.length_a   1.000
_cell.length_b   1.000
_cell.length_c   1.000
_cell.angle_alpha   90.00
_cell.angle_beta   90.00
_cell.angle_gamma   90.00
#
_symmetry.space_group_name_H-M   'P 1'
#
loop_
_entity.id
_entity.type
_entity.pdbx_description
1 polymer ?
#
loop_
_entity_poly.entity_id
_entity_poly.type
_entity_poly.pdbx_seq_one_letter_code
_entity_poly.pdbx_strand_id
1 'polypeptide(L)'
;MYLYEAGRLDFGQVNELEGGKFFPATQSGLRDPDAPDDVANGMPPRDGEIASGGRTADARAQLNEPDSVAHWQKHAVRSGQSLQISWSYSMPHKTRRWTYWITKPGWDTQARLARAHFEPDPLKVYLNTYQPYWGPDADKELIPQGETIHEFNLPTRTGYHVLLAVWDVADTANAFYQVIDLNFA
;
A
#
# COMPACT_ATOMS: atom_id res chain seq x y z
N MET A 1 1.72 -13.58 -0.56
CA MET A 1 2.54 -12.87 0.45
C MET A 1 3.32 -13.92 1.20
N TYR A 2 4.66 -13.82 1.22
CA TYR A 2 5.54 -14.89 1.68
C TYR A 2 5.31 -15.35 3.14
N LEU A 3 4.97 -14.44 4.06
CA LEU A 3 4.68 -14.84 5.44
C LEU A 3 3.44 -15.74 5.57
N TYR A 4 2.43 -15.53 4.72
CA TYR A 4 1.24 -16.38 4.71
C TYR A 4 1.52 -17.74 4.10
N GLU A 5 2.29 -17.77 3.00
CA GLU A 5 2.77 -19.02 2.40
C GLU A 5 3.64 -19.84 3.39
N ALA A 6 4.36 -19.15 4.29
CA ALA A 6 5.12 -19.76 5.37
C ALA A 6 4.28 -20.07 6.65
N GLY A 7 2.97 -19.83 6.64
CA GLY A 7 2.07 -20.07 7.79
C GLY A 7 2.29 -19.16 9.00
N ARG A 8 3.02 -18.04 8.83
CA ARG A 8 3.31 -17.05 9.90
C ARG A 8 2.23 -15.98 10.05
N LEU A 9 1.38 -15.83 9.03
CA LEU A 9 0.16 -15.03 9.08
C LEU A 9 -1.01 -15.89 8.64
N ASP A 10 -2.19 -15.64 9.21
CA ASP A 10 -3.43 -16.26 8.77
C ASP A 10 -4.12 -15.47 7.64
N PHE A 11 -5.18 -16.04 7.06
CA PHE A 11 -5.90 -15.42 5.94
C PHE A 11 -6.59 -14.10 6.33
N GLY A 12 -7.04 -13.93 7.57
CA GLY A 12 -7.60 -12.65 8.00
C GLY A 12 -6.51 -11.59 8.07
N GLN A 13 -5.39 -11.91 8.70
CA GLN A 13 -4.26 -11.00 8.90
C GLN A 13 -3.68 -10.45 7.60
N VAL A 14 -3.63 -11.25 6.53
CA VAL A 14 -3.13 -10.76 5.23
C VAL A 14 -4.08 -9.81 4.51
N ASN A 15 -5.38 -9.99 4.73
CA ASN A 15 -6.43 -9.18 4.11
C ASN A 15 -6.75 -7.92 4.93
N GLU A 16 -6.37 -7.88 6.21
CA GLU A 16 -6.67 -6.78 7.13
C GLU A 16 -5.43 -5.93 7.49
N LEU A 17 -4.51 -5.71 6.56
CA LEU A 17 -3.45 -4.69 6.72
C LEU A 17 -4.02 -3.27 6.55
N GLU A 18 -5.08 -2.99 7.31
CA GLU A 18 -5.90 -1.79 7.24
C GLU A 18 -5.51 -0.79 8.34
N GLY A 19 -5.20 0.43 7.92
CA GLY A 19 -4.91 1.60 8.77
C GLY A 19 -5.48 2.89 8.17
N GLY A 20 -5.24 4.05 8.77
CA GLY A 20 -5.76 5.31 8.23
C GLY A 20 -5.23 5.64 6.82
N LYS A 21 -6.05 6.22 5.95
CA LYS A 21 -5.68 6.57 4.56
C LYS A 21 -4.85 7.84 4.44
N PHE A 22 -4.40 8.15 3.21
CA PHE A 22 -3.58 9.31 2.86
C PHE A 22 -2.12 9.23 3.32
N PHE A 23 -1.49 8.06 3.25
CA PHE A 23 -0.02 8.02 3.20
C PHE A 23 0.48 8.99 2.09
N PRO A 24 1.52 9.82 2.32
CA PRO A 24 2.44 9.84 3.47
C PRO A 24 2.07 10.82 4.60
N ALA A 25 0.84 11.34 4.68
CA ALA A 25 0.44 12.23 5.76
C ALA A 25 0.60 11.57 7.15
N THR A 26 0.71 12.42 8.17
CA THR A 26 0.90 12.02 9.58
C THR A 26 -0.22 12.51 10.48
N GLN A 27 -1.26 13.10 9.89
CA GLN A 27 -2.41 13.67 10.59
C GLN A 27 -3.68 12.97 10.13
N SER A 28 -4.66 12.89 11.02
CA SER A 28 -6.03 12.48 10.72
C SER A 28 -6.92 13.69 10.46
N GLY A 29 -8.11 13.47 9.87
CA GLY A 29 -9.10 14.52 9.63
C GLY A 29 -8.83 15.36 8.38
N LEU A 30 -7.84 14.96 7.56
CA LEU A 30 -7.60 15.56 6.26
C LEU A 30 -8.72 15.14 5.29
N ARG A 31 -9.06 16.04 4.37
CA ARG A 31 -9.98 15.78 3.26
C ARG A 31 -9.20 15.54 1.99
N ASP A 32 -9.76 14.71 1.13
CA ASP A 32 -9.19 14.43 -0.17
C ASP A 32 -9.31 15.66 -1.09
N PRO A 33 -8.24 16.18 -1.67
CA PRO A 33 -8.34 17.30 -2.61
C PRO A 33 -9.04 16.91 -3.91
N ASP A 34 -8.96 15.65 -4.34
CA ASP A 34 -9.60 15.16 -5.57
C ASP A 34 -11.07 14.79 -5.33
N ALA A 35 -11.43 14.46 -4.09
CA ALA A 35 -12.79 14.08 -3.69
C ALA A 35 -13.18 14.59 -2.29
N PRO A 36 -13.42 15.90 -2.11
CA PRO A 36 -13.61 16.51 -0.79
C PRO A 36 -14.77 15.94 0.03
N ASP A 37 -15.74 15.34 -0.64
CA ASP A 37 -16.92 14.70 -0.05
C ASP A 37 -16.65 13.31 0.53
N ASP A 38 -15.54 12.67 0.18
CA ASP A 38 -15.12 11.39 0.78
C ASP A 38 -14.88 11.52 2.28
N VAL A 39 -15.01 10.41 2.99
CA VAL A 39 -14.75 10.37 4.44
C VAL A 39 -13.32 10.82 4.71
N ALA A 40 -13.14 11.72 5.68
CA ALA A 40 -11.81 12.21 6.06
C ALA A 40 -10.93 11.06 6.58
N ASN A 41 -9.61 11.18 6.44
CA ASN A 41 -8.72 10.09 6.84
C ASN A 41 -8.67 9.85 8.35
N GLY A 42 -8.47 8.59 8.73
CA GLY A 42 -8.02 8.20 10.06
C GLY A 42 -6.52 8.48 10.20
N MET A 43 -5.97 8.25 11.39
CA MET A 43 -4.52 8.38 11.60
C MET A 43 -3.77 7.34 10.76
N PRO A 44 -2.91 7.75 9.81
CA PRO A 44 -2.15 6.79 9.01
C PRO A 44 -1.14 6.02 9.86
N PRO A 45 -0.68 4.83 9.42
CA PRO A 45 0.37 4.08 10.11
C PRO A 45 1.60 4.95 10.40
N ARG A 46 2.13 4.84 11.61
CA ARG A 46 3.33 5.57 12.02
C ARG A 46 4.56 5.00 11.31
N ASP A 47 5.63 5.79 11.27
CA ASP A 47 6.92 5.26 10.83
C ASP A 47 7.33 4.07 11.71
N GLY A 48 7.84 3.02 11.07
CA GLY A 48 8.11 1.74 11.69
C GLY A 48 6.92 0.78 11.77
N GLU A 49 5.72 1.20 11.34
CA GLU A 49 4.48 0.38 11.37
C GLU A 49 3.76 0.35 10.02
N ILE A 50 4.40 0.84 8.95
CA ILE A 50 3.80 1.01 7.61
C ILE A 50 3.42 -0.35 7.01
N ALA A 51 4.33 -1.33 7.07
CA ALA A 51 4.14 -2.64 6.43
C ALA A 51 3.00 -3.45 7.05
N SER A 52 2.71 -3.25 8.34
CA SER A 52 1.59 -3.92 9.01
C SER A 52 0.27 -3.13 8.95
N GLY A 53 0.22 -2.00 8.24
CA GLY A 53 -0.94 -1.11 8.27
C GLY A 53 -1.23 -0.55 9.67
N GLY A 54 -0.22 -0.41 10.53
CA GLY A 54 -0.37 0.01 11.93
C GLY A 54 -0.73 -1.11 12.91
N ARG A 55 -0.86 -2.36 12.45
CA ARG A 55 -1.20 -3.51 13.31
C ARG A 55 0.04 -4.03 14.02
N THR A 56 0.09 -3.88 15.35
CA THR A 56 1.25 -4.26 16.17
C THR A 56 0.92 -5.21 17.32
N ALA A 57 -0.37 -5.50 17.55
CA ALA A 57 -0.83 -6.33 18.66
C ALA A 57 -0.85 -7.84 18.36
N ASP A 58 -0.55 -8.26 17.14
CA ASP A 58 -0.60 -9.65 16.70
C ASP A 58 0.53 -9.99 15.72
N ALA A 59 0.41 -11.15 15.05
CA ALA A 59 1.42 -11.67 14.14
C ALA A 59 1.79 -10.70 13.01
N ARG A 60 0.91 -9.74 12.63
CA ARG A 60 1.21 -8.71 11.62
C ARG A 60 2.34 -7.79 12.03
N ALA A 61 2.64 -7.67 13.33
CA ALA A 61 3.80 -6.91 13.81
C ALA A 61 5.12 -7.39 13.18
N GLN A 62 5.21 -8.67 12.80
CA GLN A 62 6.37 -9.25 12.13
C GLN A 62 6.65 -8.61 10.76
N LEU A 63 5.65 -8.04 10.09
CA LEU A 63 5.81 -7.35 8.81
C LEU A 63 6.66 -6.08 8.94
N ASN A 64 6.76 -5.53 10.15
CA ASN A 64 7.51 -4.31 10.39
C ASN A 64 9.01 -4.55 10.63
N GLU A 65 9.45 -5.80 10.70
CA GLU A 65 10.87 -6.10 10.90
C GLU A 65 11.72 -5.68 9.68
N PRO A 66 12.91 -5.11 9.91
CA PRO A 66 13.81 -4.76 8.83
C PRO A 66 14.36 -6.02 8.14
N ASP A 67 14.87 -5.86 6.93
CA ASP A 67 15.42 -6.98 6.15
C ASP A 67 16.62 -7.65 6.82
N SER A 68 17.35 -6.90 7.66
CA SER A 68 18.45 -7.41 8.49
C SER A 68 18.03 -8.47 9.50
N VAL A 69 16.74 -8.51 9.86
CA VAL A 69 16.16 -9.46 10.82
C VAL A 69 15.31 -10.50 10.09
N ALA A 70 14.44 -10.04 9.19
CA ALA A 70 13.45 -10.91 8.56
C ALA A 70 13.99 -11.66 7.33
N HIS A 71 15.05 -11.14 6.70
CA HIS A 71 15.62 -11.66 5.45
C HIS A 71 14.55 -11.91 4.39
N TRP A 72 13.83 -10.85 4.02
CA TRP A 72 12.67 -10.92 3.14
C TRP A 72 13.03 -11.53 1.79
N GLN A 73 12.19 -12.44 1.30
CA GLN A 73 12.27 -12.93 -0.07
C GLN A 73 11.91 -11.79 -1.03
N LYS A 74 12.70 -11.64 -2.10
CA LYS A 74 12.62 -10.49 -3.01
C LYS A 74 12.35 -10.97 -4.43
N HIS A 75 11.49 -10.26 -5.15
CA HIS A 75 11.27 -10.50 -6.57
C HIS A 75 12.42 -9.88 -7.38
N ALA A 76 13.07 -10.68 -8.22
CA ALA A 76 14.10 -10.17 -9.13
C ALA A 76 13.45 -9.34 -10.25
N VAL A 77 13.91 -8.10 -10.41
CA VAL A 77 13.39 -7.14 -11.41
C VAL A 77 14.54 -6.38 -12.08
N ARG A 78 14.24 -5.68 -13.17
CA ARG A 78 15.18 -4.78 -13.85
C ARG A 78 14.69 -3.35 -13.84
N SER A 79 15.62 -2.40 -13.85
CA SER A 79 15.30 -1.00 -14.10
C SER A 79 14.53 -0.84 -15.43
N GLY A 80 13.47 -0.04 -15.42
CA GLY A 80 12.62 0.20 -16.61
C GLY A 80 11.71 -0.97 -16.99
N GLN A 81 11.73 -2.10 -16.27
CA GLN A 81 10.81 -3.21 -16.50
C GLN A 81 9.36 -2.76 -16.28
N SER A 82 8.46 -3.15 -17.17
CA SER A 82 7.02 -3.07 -16.91
C SER A 82 6.64 -4.10 -15.84
N LEU A 83 6.12 -3.62 -14.72
CA LEU A 83 5.67 -4.45 -13.61
C LEU A 83 4.14 -4.47 -13.59
N GLN A 84 3.58 -5.67 -13.56
CA GLN A 84 2.16 -5.88 -13.36
C GLN A 84 1.89 -6.18 -11.87
N ILE A 85 0.94 -5.45 -11.28
CA ILE A 85 0.44 -5.67 -9.92
C ILE A 85 -1.01 -6.11 -10.02
N SER A 86 -1.33 -7.25 -9.41
CA SER A 86 -2.71 -7.71 -9.21
C SER A 86 -3.15 -7.43 -7.76
N TRP A 87 -4.33 -6.83 -7.62
CA TRP A 87 -5.07 -6.77 -6.38
C TRP A 87 -6.25 -7.75 -6.44
N SER A 88 -6.28 -8.65 -5.46
CA SER A 88 -7.39 -9.55 -5.19
C SER A 88 -8.08 -9.16 -3.88
N TYR A 89 -9.40 -9.28 -3.83
CA TYR A 89 -10.23 -8.79 -2.72
C TYR A 89 -11.00 -9.94 -2.09
N SER A 90 -10.83 -10.14 -0.79
CA SER A 90 -11.75 -10.98 0.00
C SER A 90 -13.09 -10.28 0.24
N MET A 91 -13.04 -8.95 0.37
CA MET A 91 -14.19 -8.04 0.41
C MET A 91 -13.84 -6.74 -0.32
N PRO A 92 -14.48 -6.44 -1.47
CA PRO A 92 -14.22 -5.21 -2.20
C PRO A 92 -14.95 -4.02 -1.53
N HIS A 93 -14.31 -2.85 -1.55
CA HIS A 93 -14.84 -1.60 -0.99
C HIS A 93 -14.90 -0.49 -2.05
N LYS A 94 -15.67 0.57 -1.78
CA LYS A 94 -15.68 1.78 -2.62
C LYS A 94 -14.29 2.38 -2.64
N THR A 95 -13.63 2.31 -3.79
CA THR A 95 -12.23 2.67 -3.93
C THR A 95 -12.09 4.08 -4.44
N ARG A 96 -11.33 4.92 -3.73
CA ARG A 96 -10.92 6.22 -4.27
C ARG A 96 -9.71 6.07 -5.18
N ARG A 97 -8.64 5.44 -4.69
CA ARG A 97 -7.42 5.27 -5.48
C ARG A 97 -6.57 4.10 -5.02
N TRP A 98 -5.70 3.66 -5.93
CA TRP A 98 -4.51 2.91 -5.61
C TRP A 98 -3.29 3.77 -5.88
N THR A 99 -2.39 3.84 -4.91
CA THR A 99 -1.17 4.64 -5.02
C THR A 99 0.05 3.81 -4.68
N TYR A 100 1.09 3.98 -5.47
CA TYR A 100 2.33 3.24 -5.39
C TYR A 100 3.49 4.18 -5.10
N TRP A 101 4.31 3.85 -4.10
CA TRP A 101 5.57 4.51 -3.78
C TRP A 101 6.69 3.50 -3.82
N ILE A 102 7.90 3.95 -4.12
CA ILE A 102 9.09 3.10 -4.08
C ILE A 102 10.16 3.76 -3.23
N THR A 103 10.98 2.96 -2.57
CA THR A 103 12.10 3.51 -1.80
C THR A 103 13.10 4.26 -2.68
N LYS A 104 13.68 5.32 -2.12
CA LYS A 104 14.72 6.12 -2.77
C LYS A 104 16.05 5.36 -2.87
N PRO A 105 16.95 5.70 -3.80
CA PRO A 105 18.30 5.16 -3.82
C PRO A 105 19.02 5.40 -2.47
N GLY A 106 19.71 4.39 -1.97
CA GLY A 106 20.45 4.48 -0.71
C GLY A 106 19.57 4.57 0.56
N TRP A 107 18.30 4.17 0.50
CA TRP A 107 17.47 4.03 1.70
C TRP A 107 18.08 3.02 2.70
N ASP A 108 17.81 3.23 3.99
CA ASP A 108 18.35 2.35 5.05
C ASP A 108 17.58 1.03 5.11
N THR A 109 18.18 -0.02 4.57
CA THR A 109 17.61 -1.37 4.54
C THR A 109 17.65 -2.09 5.89
N GLN A 110 18.38 -1.52 6.87
CA GLN A 110 18.53 -2.10 8.21
C GLN A 110 17.52 -1.52 9.21
N ALA A 111 16.79 -0.48 8.81
CA ALA A 111 15.75 0.16 9.61
C ALA A 111 14.35 -0.28 9.18
N ARG A 112 13.41 -0.21 10.12
CA ARG A 112 11.98 -0.39 9.82
C ARG A 112 11.53 0.69 8.84
N LEU A 113 10.58 0.36 7.96
CA LEU A 113 10.09 1.30 6.94
C LEU A 113 9.54 2.58 7.56
N ALA A 114 10.01 3.71 7.07
CA ALA A 114 9.60 5.05 7.46
C ALA A 114 9.35 5.89 6.21
N ARG A 115 8.55 6.96 6.32
CA ARG A 115 8.29 7.91 5.22
C ARG A 115 9.57 8.41 4.57
N ALA A 116 10.61 8.66 5.38
CA ALA A 116 11.92 9.13 4.91
C ALA A 116 12.63 8.15 3.96
N HIS A 117 12.21 6.88 3.88
CA HIS A 117 12.78 5.89 2.97
C HIS A 117 12.16 5.92 1.57
N PHE A 118 10.97 6.48 1.42
CA PHE A 118 10.24 6.53 0.15
C PHE A 118 10.55 7.80 -0.63
N GLU A 119 10.38 7.73 -1.96
CA GLU A 119 10.26 8.93 -2.77
C GLU A 119 9.08 9.78 -2.27
N PRO A 120 9.21 11.12 -2.23
CA PRO A 120 8.14 11.99 -1.73
C PRO A 120 6.90 11.94 -2.61
N ASP A 121 7.10 11.84 -3.93
CA ASP A 121 6.03 11.74 -4.91
C ASP A 121 5.70 10.26 -5.19
N PRO A 122 4.41 9.93 -5.41
CA PRO A 122 4.03 8.58 -5.79
C PRO A 122 4.63 8.23 -7.15
N LEU A 123 5.11 6.99 -7.27
CA LEU A 123 5.54 6.40 -8.54
C LEU A 123 4.36 6.29 -9.52
N LYS A 124 3.17 5.93 -9.01
CA LYS A 124 1.96 5.78 -9.83
C LYS A 124 0.71 5.96 -8.97
N VAL A 125 -0.32 6.60 -9.55
CA VAL A 125 -1.67 6.73 -8.97
C VAL A 125 -2.68 6.24 -10.00
N TYR A 126 -3.65 5.43 -9.56
CA TYR A 126 -4.87 5.10 -10.29
C TYR A 126 -6.05 5.64 -9.50
N LEU A 127 -6.64 6.72 -9.99
CA LEU A 127 -7.71 7.47 -9.32
C LEU A 127 -9.06 7.17 -9.97
N ASN A 128 -10.04 6.78 -9.16
CA ASN A 128 -11.44 6.76 -9.56
C ASN A 128 -12.03 8.17 -9.36
N THR A 129 -12.72 8.70 -10.36
CA THR A 129 -13.20 10.09 -10.37
C THR A 129 -14.70 10.22 -10.07
N TYR A 130 -15.45 9.12 -9.96
CA TYR A 130 -16.87 9.17 -9.62
C TYR A 130 -17.09 9.78 -8.23
N GLN A 131 -18.05 10.70 -8.15
CA GLN A 131 -18.39 11.46 -6.95
C GLN A 131 -19.88 11.84 -6.96
N PRO A 132 -20.50 11.99 -5.77
CA PRO A 132 -19.97 11.61 -4.46
C PRO A 132 -19.98 10.08 -4.27
N TYR A 133 -19.27 9.55 -3.27
CA TYR A 133 -19.22 8.09 -3.03
C TYR A 133 -20.58 7.46 -2.65
N TRP A 134 -21.59 8.27 -2.35
CA TRP A 134 -22.97 7.84 -2.10
C TRP A 134 -23.93 8.11 -3.26
N GLY A 135 -23.39 8.48 -4.43
CA GLY A 135 -24.17 8.66 -5.64
C GLY A 135 -24.88 7.36 -6.09
N PRO A 136 -25.92 7.46 -6.93
CA PRO A 136 -26.74 6.31 -7.33
C PRO A 136 -25.95 5.22 -8.05
N ASP A 137 -24.86 5.56 -8.74
CA ASP A 137 -23.99 4.62 -9.45
C ASP A 137 -22.69 4.31 -8.69
N ALA A 138 -22.53 4.80 -7.46
CA ALA A 138 -21.25 4.71 -6.74
C ALA A 138 -20.77 3.26 -6.57
N ASP A 139 -21.67 2.32 -6.31
CA ASP A 139 -21.30 0.92 -6.13
C ASP A 139 -20.74 0.34 -7.44
N LYS A 140 -21.34 0.68 -8.57
CA LYS A 140 -20.89 0.24 -9.90
C LYS A 140 -19.54 0.89 -10.27
N GLU A 141 -19.38 2.18 -9.98
CA GLU A 141 -18.25 2.98 -10.45
C GLU A 141 -17.04 2.95 -9.49
N LEU A 142 -17.24 2.65 -8.20
CA LEU A 142 -16.18 2.67 -7.17
C LEU A 142 -15.85 1.31 -6.58
N ILE A 143 -16.74 0.31 -6.62
CA ILE A 143 -16.42 -1.03 -6.09
C ILE A 143 -15.78 -1.88 -7.21
N PRO A 144 -14.56 -2.40 -7.01
CA PRO A 144 -13.95 -3.32 -7.96
C PRO A 144 -14.84 -4.55 -8.19
N GLN A 145 -15.17 -4.84 -9.44
CA GLN A 145 -16.04 -5.96 -9.83
C GLN A 145 -15.29 -7.30 -9.99
N GLY A 146 -14.00 -7.33 -9.66
CA GLY A 146 -13.12 -8.47 -9.81
C GLY A 146 -11.68 -8.10 -9.48
N GLU A 147 -10.74 -8.90 -9.97
CA GLU A 147 -9.32 -8.60 -9.87
C GLU A 147 -9.01 -7.25 -10.54
N THR A 148 -8.21 -6.43 -9.87
CA THR A 148 -7.72 -5.18 -10.44
C THR A 148 -6.26 -5.35 -10.83
N ILE A 149 -5.95 -5.10 -12.11
CA ILE A 149 -4.62 -5.24 -12.67
C ILE A 149 -4.09 -3.85 -13.02
N HIS A 150 -2.95 -3.48 -12.42
CA HIS A 150 -2.21 -2.27 -12.75
C HIS A 150 -0.89 -2.61 -13.39
N GLU A 151 -0.47 -1.80 -14.35
CA GLU A 151 0.80 -1.97 -15.04
C GLU A 151 1.51 -0.62 -15.17
N PHE A 152 2.77 -0.58 -14.73
CA PHE A 152 3.62 0.61 -14.82
C PHE A 152 5.11 0.22 -14.86
N ASN A 153 5.93 1.09 -15.43
CA ASN A 153 7.37 0.88 -15.51
C ASN A 153 8.05 1.22 -14.19
N LEU A 154 8.96 0.36 -13.75
CA LEU A 154 9.81 0.60 -12.59
C LEU A 154 10.87 1.67 -12.90
N PRO A 155 11.20 2.56 -11.95
CA PRO A 155 12.26 3.53 -12.14
C PRO A 155 13.64 2.85 -12.13
N THR A 156 14.67 3.61 -12.47
CA THR A 156 16.06 3.15 -12.34
C THR A 156 16.44 2.99 -10.87
N ARG A 157 16.87 1.79 -10.51
CA ARG A 157 17.29 1.37 -9.15
C ARG A 157 18.33 0.25 -9.24
N THR A 158 18.98 -0.06 -8.12
CA THR A 158 19.93 -1.17 -8.01
C THR A 158 19.83 -1.79 -6.61
N GLY A 159 19.86 -3.11 -6.52
CA GLY A 159 19.77 -3.82 -5.25
C GLY A 159 18.36 -3.81 -4.65
N TYR A 160 18.29 -3.91 -3.33
CA TYR A 160 17.03 -4.08 -2.61
C TYR A 160 16.23 -2.77 -2.50
N HIS A 161 14.96 -2.84 -2.92
CA HIS A 161 13.98 -1.77 -2.80
C HIS A 161 12.64 -2.33 -2.36
N VAL A 162 11.81 -1.48 -1.74
CA VAL A 162 10.44 -1.81 -1.37
C VAL A 162 9.49 -0.95 -2.20
N LEU A 163 8.53 -1.60 -2.83
CA LEU A 163 7.37 -0.97 -3.43
C LEU A 163 6.23 -1.02 -2.41
N LEU A 164 5.74 0.14 -1.98
CA LEU A 164 4.57 0.29 -1.14
C LEU A 164 3.36 0.53 -2.03
N ALA A 165 2.33 -0.31 -1.89
CA ALA A 165 1.04 -0.18 -2.55
C ALA A 165 -0.04 0.12 -1.49
N VAL A 166 -0.75 1.22 -1.67
CA VAL A 166 -1.81 1.66 -0.75
C VAL A 166 -3.12 1.77 -1.51
N TRP A 167 -4.17 1.19 -0.96
CA TRP A 167 -5.53 1.23 -1.49
C TRP A 167 -6.41 2.08 -0.57
N ASP A 168 -6.75 3.30 -1.01
CA ASP A 168 -7.61 4.22 -0.26
C ASP A 168 -9.10 3.91 -0.50
N VAL A 169 -9.84 3.75 0.61
CA VAL A 169 -11.28 3.54 0.59
C VAL A 169 -12.01 4.88 0.68
N ALA A 170 -12.99 5.10 -0.19
CA ALA A 170 -13.70 6.37 -0.34
C ALA A 170 -14.65 6.65 0.83
N ASP A 171 -15.38 5.63 1.26
CA ASP A 171 -16.47 5.71 2.25
C ASP A 171 -16.05 5.38 3.68
N THR A 172 -14.75 5.19 3.92
CA THR A 172 -14.18 5.01 5.26
C THR A 172 -12.95 5.90 5.47
N ALA A 173 -12.48 5.93 6.71
CA ALA A 173 -11.28 6.67 7.09
C ALA A 173 -9.97 5.90 6.73
N ASN A 174 -10.08 4.72 6.13
CA ASN A 174 -9.01 3.73 6.08
C ASN A 174 -8.49 3.46 4.67
N ALA A 175 -7.32 2.84 4.64
CA ALA A 175 -6.66 2.29 3.48
C ALA A 175 -6.02 0.94 3.82
N PHE A 176 -5.82 0.10 2.80
CA PHE A 176 -5.07 -1.15 2.91
C PHE A 176 -3.63 -0.95 2.43
N TYR A 177 -2.67 -1.47 3.20
CA TYR A 177 -1.24 -1.32 2.97
C TYR A 177 -0.62 -2.65 2.58
N GLN A 178 0.11 -2.69 1.47
CA GLN A 178 0.85 -3.87 1.01
C GLN A 178 2.26 -3.46 0.60
N VAL A 179 3.27 -4.17 1.08
CA VAL A 179 4.67 -3.97 0.68
C VAL A 179 5.13 -5.13 -0.19
N ILE A 180 5.94 -4.81 -1.20
CA ILE A 180 6.52 -5.77 -2.14
C ILE A 180 8.03 -5.55 -2.18
N ASP A 181 8.76 -6.59 -1.79
CA ASP A 181 10.23 -6.59 -1.79
C ASP A 181 10.77 -6.90 -3.18
N LEU A 182 11.58 -5.99 -3.72
CA LEU A 182 12.15 -6.06 -5.07
C LEU A 182 13.68 -6.06 -5.00
N ASN A 183 14.33 -6.87 -5.83
CA ASN A 183 15.77 -6.85 -6.02
C ASN A 183 16.10 -6.49 -7.47
N PHE A 184 16.62 -5.28 -7.67
CA PHE A 184 16.99 -4.74 -8.97
C PHE A 184 18.37 -5.22 -9.40
N ALA A 185 18.43 -5.86 -10.57
CA ALA A 185 19.67 -6.20 -11.26
C ALA A 185 20.30 -4.99 -11.96
#